data_AF-A0A221STN4-F1
#
_entry.id   AF-A0A221STN4-F1
#
_cell.length_a   1.000
_cell.length_b   1.000
_cell.length_c   1.000
_cell.angle_alpha   90.00
_cell.angle_beta   90.00
_cell.angle_gamma   90.00
#
_symmetry.space_group_name_H-M   'P 1'
#
loop_
_entity.id
_entity.type
_entity.pdbx_description
1 polymer ?
#
loop_
_entity_poly.entity_id
_entity_poly.type
_entity_poly.pdbx_seq_one_letter_code
_entity_poly.pdbx_strand_id
1 'polypeptide(L)'
;MSRAPHSLLALLALTLPLPPALPGSARAQEAAPMYVETFVPEGTPLNVLKRVTCRAPEKADLAARVYMTRVGRRLRVARVDYTPALRSVLVARKLPVLNRYYDQYMTRGEVFEEWTMNALISLSRVLGMRFDLDGRTYQCTLS
;
A
#
# COMPACT_ATOMS: atom_id res chain seq x y z
N MET A 1 33.78 47.20 -62.55
CA MET A 1 34.70 47.66 -61.48
C MET A 1 33.85 48.54 -60.56
N SER A 2 33.65 48.35 -59.27
CA SER A 2 34.39 47.62 -58.25
C SER A 2 33.40 47.19 -57.16
N ARG A 3 33.64 46.04 -56.54
CA ARG A 3 32.83 45.47 -55.45
C ARG A 3 33.08 46.25 -54.15
N ALA A 4 32.02 46.51 -53.38
CA ALA A 4 32.12 46.87 -51.97
C ALA A 4 31.38 45.82 -51.11
N PRO A 5 31.96 45.41 -49.97
CA PRO A 5 31.60 44.19 -49.27
C PRO A 5 30.39 44.36 -48.34
N HIS A 6 29.53 43.35 -48.35
CA HIS A 6 28.48 43.13 -47.36
C HIS A 6 29.07 42.21 -46.29
N SER A 7 29.36 42.72 -45.10
CA SER A 7 29.69 41.88 -43.95
C SER A 7 29.22 42.51 -42.66
N LEU A 8 28.69 41.62 -41.80
CA LEU A 8 28.40 41.78 -40.38
C LEU A 8 27.04 42.40 -40.03
N LEU A 9 25.98 41.65 -40.36
CA LEU A 9 24.73 41.71 -39.63
C LEU A 9 24.77 40.71 -38.47
N ALA A 10 24.89 41.30 -37.27
CA ALA A 10 24.24 40.95 -36.02
C ALA A 10 24.13 39.47 -35.61
N LEU A 11 24.88 39.14 -34.55
CA LEU A 11 24.50 38.16 -33.54
C LEU A 11 23.05 38.40 -33.10
N LEU A 12 22.15 37.43 -33.33
CA LEU A 12 20.96 37.24 -32.51
C LEU A 12 21.16 35.94 -31.72
N ALA A 13 21.73 36.08 -30.53
CA ALA A 13 21.68 35.05 -29.51
C ALA A 13 20.22 34.94 -29.02
N LEU A 14 19.48 33.95 -29.50
CA LEU A 14 18.23 33.52 -28.87
C LEU A 14 18.57 32.87 -27.52
N THR A 15 18.73 33.67 -26.47
CA THR A 15 18.61 33.20 -25.09
C THR A 15 17.13 33.10 -24.74
N LEU A 16 16.51 32.00 -25.14
CA LEU A 16 15.22 31.59 -24.60
C LEU A 16 15.41 31.28 -23.11
N PRO A 17 14.68 31.94 -22.18
CA PRO A 17 14.66 31.50 -20.80
C PRO A 17 13.90 30.18 -20.74
N LEU A 18 14.61 29.07 -20.48
CA LEU A 18 13.94 27.84 -20.08
C LEU A 18 13.17 28.13 -18.79
N PRO A 19 11.86 27.82 -18.72
CA PRO A 19 11.15 27.87 -17.45
C PRO A 19 11.82 26.91 -16.48
N PRO A 20 11.96 27.27 -15.19
CA PRO A 20 12.49 26.36 -14.20
C PRO A 20 11.62 25.10 -14.21
N ALA A 21 12.27 23.96 -14.46
CA ALA A 21 11.66 22.65 -14.27
C ALA A 21 11.14 22.62 -12.84
N LEU A 22 9.82 22.69 -12.68
CA LEU A 22 9.16 22.46 -11.40
C LEU A 22 9.69 21.10 -10.92
N PRO A 23 10.26 21.02 -9.69
CA PRO A 23 10.44 19.74 -9.04
C PRO A 23 9.02 19.27 -8.70
N GLY A 24 8.35 18.73 -9.71
CA GLY A 24 7.17 17.89 -9.57
C GLY A 24 7.63 16.68 -8.80
N SER A 25 7.67 16.88 -7.48
CA SER A 25 7.74 15.83 -6.50
C SER A 25 6.57 14.92 -6.86
N ALA A 26 6.86 13.85 -7.59
CA ALA A 26 6.11 12.63 -7.52
C ALA A 26 6.26 12.10 -6.08
N ARG A 27 5.73 12.85 -5.11
CA ARG A 27 5.18 12.24 -3.92
C ARG A 27 4.09 11.37 -4.50
N ALA A 28 4.41 10.10 -4.65
CA ALA A 28 3.44 9.04 -4.72
C ALA A 28 2.37 9.43 -3.71
N GLN A 29 1.22 9.86 -4.22
CA GLN A 29 0.04 10.11 -3.42
C GLN A 29 -0.26 8.73 -2.86
N GLU A 30 0.23 8.50 -1.64
CA GLU A 30 -0.05 7.31 -0.86
C GLU A 30 -1.55 7.38 -0.64
N ALA A 31 -2.30 6.74 -1.54
CA ALA A 31 -3.74 6.84 -1.57
C ALA A 31 -4.25 6.54 -0.17
N ALA A 32 -5.02 7.48 0.39
CA ALA A 32 -5.43 7.42 1.78
C ALA A 32 -5.99 6.04 2.08
N PRO A 33 -5.51 5.37 3.14
CA PRO A 33 -5.99 4.03 3.46
C PRO A 33 -7.49 4.08 3.71
N MET A 34 -8.25 3.25 2.99
CA MET A 34 -9.66 3.03 3.29
C MET A 34 -9.77 1.97 4.38
N TYR A 35 -10.50 2.31 5.44
CA TYR A 35 -10.55 1.57 6.70
C TYR A 35 -11.82 0.74 6.83
N VAL A 36 -11.70 -0.42 7.49
CA VAL A 36 -12.81 -1.08 8.16
C VAL A 36 -12.56 -0.99 9.65
N GLU A 37 -13.43 -0.29 10.36
CA GLU A 37 -13.43 -0.26 11.82
C GLU A 37 -14.19 -1.47 12.34
N THR A 38 -13.50 -2.25 13.16
CA THR A 38 -14.15 -3.21 14.05
C THR A 38 -14.57 -2.43 15.30
N PHE A 39 -15.69 -2.78 15.94
CA PHE A 39 -16.18 -2.02 17.10
C PHE A 39 -15.14 -2.00 18.24
N VAL A 40 -14.49 -0.85 18.41
CA VAL A 40 -13.52 -0.58 19.48
C VAL A 40 -13.91 0.76 20.09
N PRO A 41 -13.99 0.86 21.42
CA PRO A 41 -14.26 2.15 22.07
C PRO A 41 -13.26 3.21 21.61
N GLU A 42 -13.78 4.37 21.21
CA GLU A 42 -12.98 5.52 20.81
C GLU A 42 -11.93 5.85 21.88
N GLY A 43 -10.69 6.11 21.47
CA GLY A 43 -9.56 6.34 22.39
C GLY A 43 -8.84 5.09 22.89
N THR A 44 -9.22 3.89 22.47
CA THR A 44 -8.46 2.67 22.81
C THR A 44 -7.08 2.69 22.11
N PRO A 45 -5.97 2.57 22.85
CA PRO A 45 -4.64 2.63 22.25
C PRO A 45 -4.38 1.42 21.33
N LEU A 46 -3.92 1.71 20.11
CA LEU A 46 -3.54 0.72 19.11
C LEU A 46 -2.12 0.24 19.40
N ASN A 47 -2.01 -0.79 20.22
CA ASN A 47 -0.72 -1.24 20.76
C ASN A 47 0.04 -2.20 19.85
N VAL A 48 -0.61 -2.79 18.83
CA VAL A 48 0.05 -3.73 17.91
C VAL A 48 -0.33 -3.39 16.47
N LEU A 49 0.70 -3.22 15.63
CA LEU A 49 0.57 -2.98 14.20
C LEU A 49 1.24 -4.12 13.43
N LYS A 50 0.54 -4.70 12.46
CA LYS A 50 1.11 -5.64 11.48
C LYS A 50 0.85 -5.15 10.08
N ARG A 51 1.84 -5.26 9.20
CA ARG A 51 1.74 -4.84 7.79
C ARG A 51 1.94 -6.03 6.88
N VAL A 52 0.99 -6.24 5.97
CA VAL A 52 1.13 -7.14 4.83
C VAL A 52 1.33 -6.29 3.60
N THR A 53 2.37 -6.57 2.82
CA THR A 53 2.59 -5.92 1.52
C THR A 53 2.86 -7.00 0.50
N CYS A 54 2.07 -7.04 -0.57
CA CYS A 54 2.22 -7.95 -1.68
C CYS A 54 2.59 -7.19 -2.96
N ARG A 55 3.64 -7.65 -3.63
CA ARG A 55 4.23 -6.99 -4.81
C ARG A 55 4.25 -7.93 -6.00
N ALA A 56 4.00 -7.38 -7.19
CA ALA A 56 4.19 -8.05 -8.47
C ALA A 56 4.80 -7.05 -9.48
N PRO A 57 5.57 -7.51 -10.47
CA PRO A 57 6.12 -6.63 -11.50
C PRO A 57 5.04 -5.81 -12.20
N GLU A 58 5.28 -4.51 -12.38
CA GLU A 58 4.40 -3.59 -13.12
C GLU A 58 2.98 -3.44 -12.56
N LYS A 59 2.78 -3.81 -11.29
CA LYS A 59 1.48 -3.67 -10.59
C LYS A 59 1.64 -2.81 -9.35
N ALA A 60 0.55 -2.15 -8.97
CA ALA A 60 0.49 -1.44 -7.70
C ALA A 60 0.60 -2.41 -6.52
N ASP A 61 1.32 -2.00 -5.48
CA ASP A 61 1.45 -2.76 -4.24
C ASP A 61 0.07 -2.97 -3.59
N LEU A 62 -0.22 -4.22 -3.26
CA LEU A 62 -1.40 -4.59 -2.48
C LEU A 62 -0.97 -4.62 -1.02
N ALA A 63 -1.41 -3.65 -0.21
CA ALA A 63 -0.98 -3.58 1.18
C ALA A 63 -2.16 -3.46 2.15
N ALA A 64 -1.99 -4.08 3.32
CA ALA A 64 -2.90 -3.99 4.45
C ALA A 64 -2.13 -3.66 5.73
N ARG A 65 -2.71 -2.82 6.58
CA ARG A 65 -2.22 -2.56 7.94
C ARG A 65 -3.28 -2.99 8.92
N VAL A 66 -2.94 -3.94 9.78
CA VAL A 66 -3.82 -4.48 10.81
C VAL A 66 -3.40 -3.88 12.14
N TYR A 67 -4.28 -3.06 12.71
CA TYR A 67 -4.14 -2.47 14.02
C TYR A 67 -4.92 -3.31 15.01
N MET A 68 -4.30 -3.63 16.14
CA MET A 68 -4.90 -4.44 17.18
C MET A 68 -4.74 -3.77 18.54
N THR A 69 -5.70 -4.06 19.41
CA THR A 69 -5.65 -3.71 20.83
C THR A 69 -5.45 -4.95 21.68
N ARG A 70 -4.87 -4.75 22.87
CA ARG A 70 -4.62 -5.82 23.84
C ARG A 70 -5.79 -5.89 24.82
N VAL A 71 -6.38 -7.08 24.95
CA VAL A 71 -7.46 -7.39 25.89
C VAL A 71 -6.95 -8.45 26.85
N GLY A 72 -6.43 -8.02 28.01
CA GLY A 72 -5.69 -8.88 28.92
C GLY A 72 -4.41 -9.43 28.27
N ARG A 73 -4.31 -10.76 28.14
CA ARG A 73 -3.20 -11.43 27.43
C ARG A 73 -3.47 -11.69 25.94
N ARG A 74 -4.67 -11.34 25.45
CA ARG A 74 -5.13 -11.60 24.09
C ARG A 74 -5.13 -10.33 23.25
N LEU A 75 -5.31 -10.51 21.95
CA LEU A 75 -5.41 -9.45 20.96
C LEU A 75 -6.80 -9.42 20.35
N ARG A 76 -7.26 -8.23 19.99
CA ARG A 76 -8.46 -7.99 19.19
C ARG A 76 -8.07 -7.12 18.01
N VAL A 77 -8.53 -7.45 16.80
CA VAL A 77 -8.38 -6.52 15.67
C VAL A 77 -9.22 -5.29 15.98
N ALA A 78 -8.62 -4.12 15.81
CA ALA A 78 -9.23 -2.84 16.11
C ALA A 78 -9.56 -2.05 14.84
N ARG A 79 -8.68 -2.14 13.84
CA ARG A 79 -8.82 -1.45 12.57
C ARG A 79 -8.00 -2.15 11.52
N VAL A 80 -8.49 -2.19 10.29
CA VAL A 80 -7.67 -2.56 9.14
C VAL A 80 -7.76 -1.53 8.05
N ASP A 81 -6.58 -1.12 7.59
CA ASP A 81 -6.38 -0.22 6.46
C ASP A 81 -5.94 -1.01 5.25
N TYR A 82 -6.52 -0.73 4.08
CA TYR A 82 -6.14 -1.33 2.81
C TYR A 82 -5.69 -0.27 1.80
N THR A 83 -4.77 -0.62 0.90
CA THR A 83 -4.58 0.17 -0.32
C THR A 83 -5.82 0.03 -1.22
N PRO A 84 -6.15 1.05 -2.03
CA PRO A 84 -7.28 0.97 -2.95
C PRO A 84 -7.18 -0.23 -3.92
N ALA A 85 -5.97 -0.59 -4.34
CA ALA A 85 -5.71 -1.74 -5.19
C ALA A 85 -6.02 -3.08 -4.49
N LEU A 86 -5.71 -3.23 -3.20
CA LEU A 86 -6.10 -4.43 -2.47
C LEU A 86 -7.62 -4.49 -2.26
N ARG A 87 -8.26 -3.35 -2.01
CA ARG A 87 -9.72 -3.29 -1.85
C ARG A 87 -10.44 -3.75 -3.11
N SER A 88 -10.03 -3.29 -4.29
CA SER A 88 -10.68 -3.70 -5.55
C SER A 88 -10.59 -5.21 -5.78
N VAL A 89 -9.46 -5.83 -5.42
CA VAL A 89 -9.28 -7.28 -5.48
C VAL A 89 -10.21 -8.01 -4.50
N LEU A 90 -10.30 -7.54 -3.25
CA LEU A 90 -11.16 -8.13 -2.23
C LEU A 90 -12.65 -8.02 -2.57
N VAL A 91 -13.08 -6.93 -3.22
CA VAL A 91 -14.47 -6.75 -3.67
C VAL A 91 -14.77 -7.62 -4.89
N ALA A 92 -13.83 -7.72 -5.84
CA ALA A 92 -14.04 -8.47 -7.08
C ALA A 92 -13.99 -9.99 -6.88
N ARG A 93 -13.25 -10.48 -5.88
CA ARG A 93 -13.09 -11.92 -5.64
C ARG A 93 -13.71 -12.35 -4.32
N LYS A 94 -14.66 -13.30 -4.39
CA LYS A 94 -15.14 -14.02 -3.20
C LYS A 94 -14.04 -14.98 -2.75
N LEU A 95 -13.38 -14.68 -1.63
CA LEU A 95 -12.37 -15.53 -1.01
C LEU A 95 -12.95 -16.21 0.24
N PRO A 96 -13.64 -17.36 0.11
CA PRO A 96 -14.46 -17.92 1.19
C PRO A 96 -13.69 -18.29 2.47
N VAL A 97 -12.44 -18.73 2.33
CA VAL A 97 -11.58 -19.03 3.49
C VAL A 97 -11.23 -17.76 4.26
N LEU A 98 -10.93 -16.67 3.54
CA LEU A 98 -10.68 -15.37 4.16
C LEU A 98 -11.95 -14.80 4.78
N ASN A 99 -13.12 -15.04 4.18
CA ASN A 99 -14.40 -14.59 4.73
C ASN A 99 -14.68 -15.14 6.12
N ARG A 100 -14.32 -16.41 6.42
CA ARG A 100 -14.53 -16.98 7.76
C ARG A 100 -13.71 -16.28 8.83
N TYR A 101 -12.41 -16.08 8.58
CA TYR A 101 -11.53 -15.41 9.54
C TYR A 101 -11.82 -13.91 9.64
N TYR A 102 -12.18 -13.30 8.51
CA TYR A 102 -12.64 -11.92 8.47
C TYR A 102 -13.91 -11.75 9.31
N ASP A 103 -14.92 -12.57 9.10
CA ASP A 103 -16.16 -12.53 9.89
C ASP A 103 -15.87 -12.76 11.38
N GLN A 104 -15.04 -13.76 11.70
CA GLN A 104 -14.69 -14.10 13.08
C GLN A 104 -13.98 -12.96 13.83
N TYR A 105 -12.91 -12.40 13.26
CA TYR A 105 -12.04 -11.47 13.97
C TYR A 105 -12.34 -10.00 13.66
N MET A 106 -12.84 -9.69 12.47
CA MET A 106 -13.23 -8.32 12.09
C MET A 106 -14.67 -8.03 12.46
N THR A 107 -15.61 -8.86 12.00
CA THR A 107 -17.05 -8.57 12.15
C THR A 107 -17.54 -8.90 13.55
N ARG A 108 -17.22 -10.09 14.07
CA ARG A 108 -17.60 -10.51 15.43
C ARG A 108 -16.66 -10.00 16.53
N GLY A 109 -15.49 -9.47 16.16
CA GLY A 109 -14.53 -8.89 17.10
C GLY A 109 -13.97 -9.89 18.12
N GLU A 110 -13.86 -11.17 17.74
CA GLU A 110 -13.31 -12.20 18.62
C GLU A 110 -11.85 -11.90 18.98
N VAL A 111 -11.48 -12.25 20.22
CA VAL A 111 -10.10 -12.14 20.70
C VAL A 111 -9.30 -13.39 20.34
N PHE A 112 -8.01 -13.24 20.07
CA PHE A 112 -7.10 -14.35 19.76
C PHE A 112 -5.79 -14.21 20.53
N GLU A 113 -5.08 -15.33 20.68
CA GLU A 113 -3.79 -15.35 21.37
C GLU A 113 -2.68 -14.77 20.48
N GLU A 114 -1.69 -14.12 21.11
CA GLU A 114 -0.55 -13.53 20.39
C GLU A 114 0.25 -14.60 19.61
N TRP A 115 0.33 -15.83 20.16
CA TRP A 115 0.98 -16.94 19.47
C TRP A 115 0.22 -17.37 18.21
N THR A 116 -1.12 -17.28 18.19
CA THR A 116 -1.93 -17.61 17.00
C THR A 116 -1.60 -16.65 15.86
N MET A 117 -1.50 -15.36 16.17
CA MET A 117 -1.02 -14.38 15.20
C MET A 117 0.38 -14.74 14.73
N ASN A 118 1.33 -14.92 15.65
CA ASN A 118 2.72 -15.25 15.30
C ASN A 118 2.85 -16.54 14.50
N ALA A 119 2.00 -17.54 14.73
CA ALA A 119 1.93 -18.77 13.94
C ALA A 119 1.46 -18.47 12.51
N LEU A 120 0.37 -17.71 12.34
CA LEU A 120 -0.11 -17.26 11.03
C LEU A 120 0.96 -16.43 10.29
N ILE A 121 1.68 -15.58 11.02
CA ILE A 121 2.81 -14.80 10.49
C ILE A 121 3.95 -15.72 10.06
N SER A 122 4.32 -16.69 10.89
CA SER A 122 5.46 -17.56 10.64
C SER A 122 5.21 -18.51 9.48
N LEU A 123 4.00 -19.08 9.40
CA LEU A 123 3.52 -19.82 8.23
C LEU A 123 3.65 -18.97 6.96
N SER A 124 3.27 -17.69 7.02
CA SER A 124 3.39 -16.81 5.85
C SER A 124 4.83 -16.53 5.40
N ARG A 125 5.78 -16.47 6.35
CA ARG A 125 7.20 -16.23 6.09
C ARG A 125 7.91 -17.48 5.56
N VAL A 126 7.65 -18.65 6.16
CA VAL A 126 8.27 -19.92 5.75
C VAL A 126 7.74 -20.38 4.40
N LEU A 127 6.44 -20.21 4.15
CA LEU A 127 5.82 -20.60 2.89
C LEU A 127 5.99 -19.53 1.79
N GLY A 128 6.57 -18.37 2.12
CA GLY A 128 6.73 -17.23 1.23
C GLY A 128 5.43 -16.95 0.48
N MET A 129 4.43 -16.37 1.15
CA MET A 129 3.07 -16.24 0.58
C MET A 129 3.11 -15.65 -0.83
N ARG A 130 2.92 -16.53 -1.81
CA ARG A 130 2.80 -16.22 -3.22
C ARG A 130 1.41 -16.58 -3.67
N PHE A 131 0.80 -15.72 -4.46
CA PHE A 131 -0.47 -16.03 -5.11
C PHE A 131 -0.53 -15.40 -6.48
N ASP A 132 -1.25 -16.04 -7.38
CA ASP A 132 -1.48 -15.52 -8.72
C ASP A 132 -2.77 -14.71 -8.76
N LEU A 133 -2.67 -13.51 -9.33
CA LEU A 133 -3.79 -12.62 -9.57
C LEU A 133 -3.63 -11.97 -10.94
N ASP A 134 -4.65 -12.12 -11.77
CA ASP A 134 -4.73 -11.57 -13.12
C ASP A 134 -3.48 -11.87 -13.97
N GLY A 135 -3.02 -13.13 -13.90
CA GLY A 135 -1.86 -13.63 -14.63
C GLY A 135 -0.49 -13.17 -14.10
N ARG A 136 -0.44 -12.60 -12.89
CA ARG A 136 0.79 -12.17 -12.23
C ARG A 136 0.94 -12.82 -10.85
N THR A 137 2.15 -13.29 -10.55
CA THR A 137 2.49 -13.80 -9.22
C THR A 137 2.86 -12.65 -8.28
N TYR A 138 2.07 -12.47 -7.24
CA TYR A 138 2.38 -11.58 -6.13
C TYR A 138 3.24 -12.30 -5.10
N GLN A 139 4.22 -11.60 -4.54
CA GLN A 139 4.98 -12.02 -3.37
C GLN A 139 4.62 -11.12 -2.19
N CYS A 140 4.16 -11.73 -1.10
CA CYS A 140 3.80 -11.02 0.11
C CYS A 140 4.89 -11.08 1.17
N THR A 141 5.06 -9.95 1.84
CA THR A 141 5.92 -9.80 3.02
C THR A 141 5.06 -9.33 4.19
N LEU A 142 5.32 -9.91 5.36
CA LEU A 142 4.63 -9.57 6.60
C LEU A 142 5.64 -9.07 7.65
N SER A 143 5.42 -7.85 8.13
CA SER A 143 6.24 -7.16 9.15
C SER A 143 5.41 -6.76 10.37
#